data_AF-A0A4Y2T1B9-F1
#
_entry.id   AF-A0A4Y2T1B9-F1
#
_cell.length_a   1.000
_cell.length_b   1.000
_cell.length_c   1.000
_cell.angle_alpha   90.00
_cell.angle_beta   90.00
_cell.angle_gamma   90.00
#
_symmetry.space_group_name_H-M   'P 1'
#
loop_
_entity.id
_entity.type
_entity.pdbx_description
1 polymer ?
#
loop_
_entity_poly.entity_id
_entity_poly.type
_entity_poly.pdbx_seq_one_letter_code
_entity_poly.pdbx_strand_id
1 'polypeptide(L)'
;MGPLKQPPLSGHSVNHYDTYFILKRVSQKEENFSNVSPFLVEKAITGSVGTVASTKLLRSGDLLVEVASRKQAQQILKLHSLSTIPISVQPHSTLNISKGVITCGRLLNLTNEEITQELTGQGVKDVRRINIRRDGELVPTKHFILTFNTPRLPEYIKAGYVRCSVRPYIPNPLRCFKCQRFGHSKTNCRGTLTCARCAAAGHESTECKAVEKCVNCQGNHTSFSRSCPKWELEKEIVTTKFKNNISFPEARRLVKARIPPDGKSYASVVDKSYPVYQTTNCPHCNHVVTMSNPVPSTSKSPSGAHLL
;
A
#
# COMPACT_ATOMS: atom_id res chain seq x y z
N MET A 1 -45.13 -1.33 -38.67
CA MET A 1 -44.37 -0.45 -37.75
C MET A 1 -44.76 -0.81 -36.32
N GLY A 2 -44.01 -1.72 -35.69
CA GLY A 2 -44.23 -2.06 -34.28
C GLY A 2 -43.57 -1.04 -33.37
N PRO A 3 -44.09 -0.81 -32.14
CA PRO A 3 -43.50 0.17 -31.24
C PRO A 3 -42.06 -0.26 -30.90
N LEU A 4 -41.14 0.70 -31.03
CA LEU A 4 -39.74 0.57 -30.64
C LEU A 4 -39.69 0.16 -29.16
N LYS A 5 -39.22 -1.07 -28.88
CA LYS A 5 -38.82 -1.46 -27.53
C LYS A 5 -37.72 -0.50 -27.09
N GLN A 6 -38.03 0.35 -26.11
CA GLN A 6 -37.01 1.13 -25.42
C GLN A 6 -35.97 0.15 -24.87
N PRO A 7 -34.67 0.31 -25.17
CA PRO A 7 -33.65 -0.48 -24.52
C PRO A 7 -33.70 -0.18 -23.01
N PRO A 8 -33.47 -1.17 -22.14
CA PRO A 8 -33.40 -0.87 -20.72
C PRO A 8 -32.22 0.08 -20.52
N LEU A 9 -32.52 1.32 -20.14
CA LEU A 9 -31.60 2.20 -19.43
C LEU A 9 -31.36 1.56 -18.05
N SER A 10 -30.65 0.42 -18.05
CA SER A 10 -30.20 -0.23 -16.83
C SER A 10 -28.96 0.52 -16.34
N GLY A 11 -29.18 1.78 -15.93
CA GLY A 11 -28.46 2.34 -14.80
C GLY A 11 -28.91 1.55 -13.59
N HIS A 12 -28.36 0.34 -13.40
CA HIS A 12 -28.36 -0.26 -12.08
C HIS A 12 -27.57 0.72 -11.21
N SER A 13 -28.28 1.61 -10.51
CA SER A 13 -27.77 2.24 -9.32
C SER A 13 -27.49 1.08 -8.37
N VAL A 14 -26.26 0.58 -8.42
CA VAL A 14 -25.78 -0.34 -7.40
C VAL A 14 -25.84 0.50 -6.13
N ASN A 15 -26.89 0.28 -5.34
CA ASN A 15 -27.13 0.96 -4.08
C ASN A 15 -25.93 0.67 -3.16
N HIS A 16 -24.93 1.53 -3.27
CA HIS A 16 -23.69 1.38 -2.56
C HIS A 16 -23.90 1.79 -1.09
N TYR A 17 -23.25 1.07 -0.19
CA TYR A 17 -23.22 1.38 1.23
C TYR A 17 -21.77 1.36 1.71
N ASP A 18 -21.45 2.26 2.63
CA ASP A 18 -20.14 2.27 3.28
C ASP A 18 -19.91 0.93 3.99
N THR A 19 -18.73 0.34 3.77
CA THR A 19 -18.37 -0.99 4.28
C THR A 19 -17.52 -0.88 5.55
N TYR A 20 -16.70 0.16 5.65
CA TYR A 20 -15.78 0.41 6.75
C TYR A 20 -16.25 1.60 7.58
N PHE A 21 -16.33 1.42 8.89
CA PHE A 21 -16.73 2.46 9.85
C PHE A 21 -15.69 2.59 10.96
N ILE A 22 -15.50 3.82 11.44
CA ILE A 22 -14.72 4.14 12.62
C ILE A 22 -15.67 4.43 13.77
N LEU A 23 -15.46 3.73 14.88
CA LEU A 23 -16.13 3.95 16.15
C LEU A 23 -15.15 4.61 17.10
N LYS A 24 -15.50 5.80 17.57
CA LYS A 24 -14.72 6.55 18.56
C LYS A 24 -15.52 6.69 19.84
N ARG A 25 -14.88 6.56 21.00
CA ARG A 25 -15.54 6.83 22.28
C ARG A 25 -15.80 8.33 22.42
N VAL A 26 -16.97 8.67 22.93
CA VAL A 26 -17.30 10.03 23.32
C VAL A 26 -17.12 10.11 24.83
N SER A 27 -16.09 10.82 25.28
CA SER A 27 -15.80 10.97 26.71
C SER A 27 -15.17 12.33 26.99
N GLN A 28 -15.32 12.80 28.23
CA GLN A 28 -14.73 14.08 28.67
C GLN A 28 -13.20 14.01 28.83
N LYS A 29 -12.62 12.80 28.91
CA LYS A 29 -11.18 12.57 29.16
C LYS A 29 -10.43 12.01 27.93
N GLU A 30 -10.99 12.14 26.74
CA GLU A 30 -10.42 11.58 25.48
C GLU A 30 -10.06 10.08 25.58
N GLU A 31 -10.86 9.31 26.31
CA GLU A 31 -10.70 7.87 26.42
C GLU A 31 -10.89 7.17 25.07
N ASN A 32 -10.26 6.00 24.92
CA ASN A 32 -10.37 5.16 23.73
C ASN A 32 -10.62 3.68 24.10
N PHE A 33 -10.62 2.78 23.11
CA PHE A 33 -10.94 1.36 23.33
C PHE A 33 -9.73 0.51 23.75
N SER A 34 -8.54 1.08 23.92
CA SER A 34 -7.32 0.31 24.25
C SER A 34 -7.42 -0.46 25.57
N ASN A 35 -8.17 0.09 26.54
CA ASN A 35 -8.38 -0.53 27.85
C ASN A 35 -9.77 -1.18 27.99
N VAL A 36 -10.53 -1.27 26.90
CA VAL A 36 -11.86 -1.90 26.91
C VAL A 36 -11.71 -3.38 26.55
N SER A 37 -12.41 -4.25 27.28
CA SER A 37 -12.37 -5.68 27.03
C SER A 37 -12.79 -6.00 25.59
N PRO A 38 -11.97 -6.75 24.82
CA PRO A 38 -12.31 -7.11 23.45
C PRO A 38 -13.59 -7.97 23.37
N PHE A 39 -13.84 -8.81 24.39
CA PHE A 39 -15.07 -9.61 24.47
C PHE A 39 -16.32 -8.76 24.71
N LEU A 40 -16.19 -7.67 25.47
CA LEU A 40 -17.29 -6.73 25.68
C LEU A 40 -17.63 -6.00 24.37
N VAL A 41 -16.60 -5.54 23.66
CA VAL A 41 -16.76 -4.91 22.34
C VAL A 41 -17.43 -5.86 21.37
N GLU A 42 -16.97 -7.11 21.27
CA GLU A 42 -17.52 -8.11 20.35
C GLU A 42 -18.99 -8.42 20.66
N LYS A 43 -19.33 -8.63 21.94
CA LYS A 43 -20.72 -8.88 22.37
C LYS A 43 -21.62 -7.67 22.10
N ALA A 44 -21.14 -6.46 22.37
CA ALA A 44 -21.92 -5.24 22.14
C ALA A 44 -22.19 -5.03 20.65
N ILE A 45 -21.17 -5.16 19.80
CA ILE A 45 -21.32 -5.03 18.34
C ILE A 45 -22.25 -6.13 17.81
N THR A 46 -22.04 -7.37 18.22
CA THR A 46 -22.89 -8.50 17.78
C THR A 46 -24.33 -8.34 18.24
N GLY A 47 -24.56 -7.88 19.47
CA GLY A 47 -25.92 -7.63 19.99
C GLY A 47 -26.63 -6.48 19.27
N SER A 48 -25.90 -5.44 18.84
CA SER A 48 -26.50 -4.26 18.21
C SER A 48 -26.60 -4.34 16.68
N VAL A 49 -25.64 -4.98 16.00
CA VAL A 49 -25.50 -4.99 14.53
C VAL A 49 -25.49 -6.42 13.96
N GLY A 50 -25.37 -7.45 14.81
CA GLY A 50 -25.14 -8.82 14.39
C GLY A 50 -23.65 -9.08 14.09
N THR A 51 -23.35 -10.29 13.62
CA THR A 51 -21.98 -10.70 13.26
C THR A 51 -21.47 -9.88 12.07
N VAL A 52 -20.47 -9.04 12.34
CA VAL A 52 -19.78 -8.20 11.34
C VAL A 52 -18.63 -8.96 10.68
N ALA A 53 -18.13 -8.48 9.55
CA ALA A 53 -17.05 -9.16 8.83
C ALA A 53 -15.71 -9.05 9.56
N SER A 54 -15.40 -7.89 10.15
CA SER A 54 -14.24 -7.75 11.03
C SER A 54 -14.36 -6.57 11.99
N THR A 55 -13.72 -6.71 13.16
CA THR A 55 -13.53 -5.64 14.15
C THR A 55 -12.04 -5.56 14.48
N LYS A 56 -11.43 -4.37 14.37
CA LYS A 56 -9.99 -4.17 14.61
C LYS A 56 -9.74 -2.92 15.45
N LEU A 57 -8.89 -3.04 16.47
CA LEU A 57 -8.38 -1.89 17.21
C LEU A 57 -7.29 -1.19 16.38
N LEU A 58 -7.48 0.11 16.14
CA LEU A 58 -6.49 0.94 15.45
C LEU A 58 -5.43 1.45 16.42
N ARG A 59 -4.29 1.91 15.87
CA ARG A 59 -3.23 2.54 16.67
C ARG A 59 -3.68 3.82 17.38
N SER A 60 -4.75 4.47 16.91
CA SER A 60 -5.37 5.61 17.61
C SER A 60 -6.12 5.19 18.87
N GLY A 61 -6.38 3.89 19.06
CA GLY A 61 -7.29 3.36 20.07
C GLY A 61 -8.76 3.34 19.64
N ASP A 62 -9.08 3.79 18.41
CA ASP A 62 -10.43 3.69 17.83
C ASP A 62 -10.69 2.28 17.29
N LEU A 63 -11.96 1.93 17.11
CA LEU A 63 -12.35 0.66 16.47
C LEU A 63 -12.64 0.88 14.98
N LEU A 64 -12.07 0.03 14.14
CA LEU A 64 -12.45 -0.14 12.75
C LEU A 64 -13.39 -1.34 12.63
N VAL A 65 -14.59 -1.12 12.13
CA VAL A 65 -15.60 -2.15 11.90
C VAL A 65 -15.88 -2.29 10.41
N GLU A 66 -15.83 -3.51 9.90
CA GLU A 66 -16.19 -3.88 8.54
C GLU A 66 -17.53 -4.61 8.55
N VAL A 67 -18.56 -4.01 7.94
CA VAL A 67 -19.89 -4.61 7.85
C VAL A 67 -20.03 -5.47 6.60
N ALA A 68 -20.87 -6.52 6.67
CA ALA A 68 -21.07 -7.45 5.56
C ALA A 68 -22.30 -7.10 4.70
N SER A 69 -23.20 -6.22 5.18
CA SER A 69 -24.46 -5.92 4.48
C SER A 69 -24.93 -4.48 4.64
N ARG A 70 -25.80 -4.05 3.72
CA ARG A 70 -26.47 -2.74 3.77
C ARG A 70 -27.27 -2.55 5.06
N LYS A 71 -27.95 -3.60 5.53
CA LYS A 71 -28.72 -3.55 6.78
C LYS A 71 -27.82 -3.22 7.97
N GLN A 72 -26.66 -3.88 8.04
CA GLN A 72 -25.66 -3.60 9.06
C GLN A 72 -25.09 -2.18 8.96
N ALA A 73 -24.79 -1.69 7.75
CA ALA A 73 -24.35 -0.32 7.54
C ALA A 73 -25.37 0.72 8.03
N GLN A 74 -26.66 0.47 7.83
CA GLN A 74 -27.73 1.34 8.32
C GLN A 74 -27.92 1.24 9.83
N GLN A 75 -27.69 0.07 10.43
CA GLN A 75 -27.78 -0.13 11.88
C GLN A 75 -26.61 0.50 12.62
N ILE A 76 -25.38 0.30 12.13
CA ILE A 76 -24.17 0.80 12.81
C ILE A 76 -24.14 2.33 12.87
N LEU A 77 -24.63 3.02 11.83
CA LEU A 77 -24.74 4.48 11.81
C LEU A 77 -25.71 5.05 12.86
N LYS A 78 -26.65 4.24 13.37
CA LYS A 78 -27.61 4.64 14.41
C LYS A 78 -27.09 4.39 15.82
N LEU A 79 -25.89 3.82 15.97
CA LEU A 79 -25.33 3.55 17.29
C LEU A 79 -24.76 4.82 17.92
N HIS A 80 -25.20 5.07 19.15
CA HIS A 80 -24.68 6.13 20.00
C HIS A 80 -23.97 5.59 21.24
N SER A 81 -24.11 4.29 21.52
CA SER A 81 -23.41 3.61 22.60
C SER A 81 -23.12 2.14 22.24
N LEU A 82 -22.05 1.60 22.83
CA LEU A 82 -21.78 0.17 22.91
C LEU A 82 -21.89 -0.25 24.37
N SER A 83 -22.97 -0.96 24.72
CA SER A 83 -23.33 -1.21 26.12
C SER A 83 -23.46 0.13 26.87
N THR A 84 -22.65 0.37 27.90
CA THR A 84 -22.63 1.63 28.69
C THR A 84 -21.68 2.69 28.13
N ILE A 85 -20.93 2.39 27.06
CA ILE A 85 -19.88 3.28 26.54
C ILE A 85 -20.47 4.17 25.43
N PRO A 86 -20.52 5.50 25.60
CA PRO A 86 -20.95 6.41 24.54
C PRO A 86 -19.95 6.42 23.39
N ILE A 87 -20.45 6.42 22.15
CA ILE A 87 -19.64 6.37 20.94
C ILE A 87 -20.16 7.31 19.85
N SER A 88 -19.28 7.64 18.92
CA SER A 88 -19.62 8.25 17.64
C SER A 88 -19.17 7.33 16.51
N VAL A 89 -20.01 7.21 15.49
CA VAL A 89 -19.77 6.36 14.32
C VAL A 89 -19.64 7.23 13.08
N GLN A 90 -18.59 6.99 12.29
CA GLN A 90 -18.40 7.67 11.01
C GLN A 90 -17.88 6.69 9.96
N PRO A 91 -18.32 6.80 8.69
CA PRO A 91 -17.69 6.06 7.60
C PRO A 91 -16.18 6.33 7.53
N HIS A 92 -15.39 5.30 7.24
CA HIS A 92 -13.96 5.46 7.10
C HIS A 92 -13.64 6.24 5.81
N SER A 93 -12.95 7.37 5.97
CA SER A 93 -12.70 8.34 4.89
C SER A 93 -11.95 7.80 3.67
N THR A 94 -11.03 6.84 3.86
CA THR A 94 -10.23 6.27 2.75
C THR A 94 -10.50 4.81 2.41
N LEU A 95 -10.96 3.97 3.35
CA LEU A 95 -11.19 2.54 3.08
C LEU A 95 -12.46 2.27 2.27
N ASN A 96 -13.45 3.17 2.32
CA ASN A 96 -14.63 3.11 1.45
C ASN A 96 -14.37 3.70 0.05
N ILE A 97 -13.13 4.11 -0.25
CA ILE A 97 -12.78 4.73 -1.52
C ILE A 97 -11.73 3.89 -2.25
N SER A 98 -11.94 3.69 -3.53
CA SER A 98 -10.95 3.12 -4.44
C SER A 98 -10.62 4.10 -5.55
N LYS A 99 -9.42 3.98 -6.13
CA LYS A 99 -8.98 4.84 -7.23
C LYS A 99 -8.55 4.02 -8.42
N GLY A 100 -9.11 4.36 -9.58
CA GLY A 100 -8.83 3.71 -10.86
C GLY A 100 -8.28 4.69 -11.88
N VAL A 101 -7.67 4.16 -12.93
CA VAL A 101 -7.21 4.91 -14.10
C VAL A 101 -7.90 4.34 -15.33
N ILE A 102 -8.57 5.21 -16.07
CA ILE A 102 -9.09 4.91 -17.39
C ILE A 102 -8.27 5.63 -18.45
N THR A 103 -8.29 5.09 -19.67
CA THR A 103 -7.71 5.72 -20.86
C THR A 103 -8.82 5.86 -21.89
N CYS A 104 -9.24 7.09 -22.19
CA CYS A 104 -10.32 7.34 -23.15
C CYS A 104 -10.05 8.63 -23.91
N GLY A 105 -9.69 8.52 -25.20
CA GLY A 105 -9.44 9.69 -26.06
C GLY A 105 -10.70 10.50 -26.34
N ARG A 106 -11.89 9.88 -26.29
CA ARG A 106 -13.17 10.54 -26.55
C ARG A 106 -13.58 11.52 -25.45
N LEU A 107 -13.01 11.40 -24.25
CA LEU A 107 -13.22 12.32 -23.14
C LEU A 107 -12.21 13.47 -23.13
N LEU A 108 -11.29 13.54 -24.10
CA LEU A 108 -10.19 14.51 -24.08
C LEU A 108 -10.67 15.96 -24.08
N ASN A 109 -11.80 16.28 -24.71
CA ASN A 109 -12.27 17.66 -24.78
C ASN A 109 -13.31 18.02 -23.71
N LEU A 110 -13.67 17.08 -22.83
CA LEU A 110 -14.65 17.30 -21.76
C LEU A 110 -13.96 17.79 -20.48
N THR A 111 -14.67 18.59 -19.68
CA THR A 111 -14.16 19.03 -18.38
C THR A 111 -14.19 17.89 -17.36
N ASN A 112 -13.42 18.00 -16.27
CA ASN A 112 -13.44 16.96 -15.23
C ASN A 112 -14.80 16.91 -14.53
N GLU A 113 -15.45 18.06 -14.42
CA GLU A 113 -16.77 18.27 -13.79
C GLU A 113 -17.85 17.55 -14.59
N GLU A 114 -17.88 17.75 -15.92
CA GLU A 114 -18.82 17.07 -16.82
C GLU A 114 -18.63 15.55 -16.77
N ILE A 115 -17.39 15.06 -16.86
CA ILE A 115 -17.11 13.62 -16.76
C ILE A 115 -17.53 13.07 -15.38
N THR A 116 -17.32 13.84 -14.31
CA THR A 116 -17.74 13.43 -12.96
C THR A 116 -19.26 13.29 -12.87
N GLN A 117 -20.00 14.27 -13.39
CA GLN A 117 -21.46 14.25 -13.39
C GLN A 117 -22.00 13.04 -14.16
N GLU A 118 -21.51 12.80 -15.37
CA GLU A 118 -21.94 11.67 -16.21
C GLU A 118 -21.59 10.29 -15.62
N LEU A 119 -20.51 10.20 -14.84
CA LEU A 119 -20.08 8.94 -14.23
C LEU A 119 -20.57 8.75 -12.78
N THR A 120 -21.29 9.71 -12.20
CA THR A 120 -21.77 9.64 -10.81
C THR A 120 -22.68 8.43 -10.58
N GLY A 121 -23.54 8.09 -11.56
CA GLY A 121 -24.41 6.91 -11.49
C GLY A 121 -23.67 5.56 -11.42
N GLN A 122 -22.37 5.54 -11.71
CA GLN A 122 -21.49 4.37 -11.62
C GLN A 122 -20.58 4.42 -10.38
N GLY A 123 -20.89 5.27 -9.39
CA GLY A 123 -20.15 5.39 -8.13
C GLY A 123 -18.88 6.23 -8.23
N VAL A 124 -18.68 7.00 -9.31
CA VAL A 124 -17.56 7.95 -9.39
C VAL A 124 -17.88 9.19 -8.57
N LYS A 125 -17.01 9.51 -7.61
CA LYS A 125 -17.09 10.68 -6.73
C LYS A 125 -16.30 11.88 -7.26
N ASP A 126 -15.18 11.63 -7.93
CA ASP A 126 -14.25 12.66 -8.39
C ASP A 126 -13.43 12.16 -9.58
N VAL A 127 -13.18 13.05 -10.54
CA VAL A 127 -12.39 12.79 -11.75
C VAL A 127 -11.23 13.77 -11.80
N ARG A 128 -10.02 13.23 -11.97
CA ARG A 128 -8.82 14.04 -12.17
C ARG A 128 -8.08 13.61 -13.42
N ARG A 129 -7.97 14.50 -14.39
CA ARG A 129 -7.13 14.33 -15.57
C ARG A 129 -5.64 14.32 -15.23
N ILE A 130 -4.89 13.42 -15.85
CA ILE A 130 -3.43 13.41 -15.80
C ILE A 130 -2.89 14.37 -16.85
N ASN A 131 -2.06 15.32 -16.42
CA ASN A 131 -1.34 16.23 -17.30
C ASN A 131 0.13 15.83 -17.38
N ILE A 132 0.74 16.06 -18.53
CA ILE A 132 2.18 15.87 -18.75
C ILE A 132 2.80 17.21 -19.08
N ARG A 133 4.06 17.43 -18.69
CA ARG A 133 4.83 18.59 -19.15
C ARG A 133 5.50 18.26 -20.47
N ARG A 134 5.25 19.07 -21.50
CA ARG A 134 5.98 19.07 -22.77
C ARG A 134 6.40 20.50 -23.05
N ASP A 135 7.70 20.71 -23.28
CA ASP A 135 8.27 22.03 -23.58
C ASP A 135 7.90 23.12 -22.56
N GLY A 136 7.84 22.75 -21.27
CA GLY A 136 7.47 23.65 -20.17
C GLY A 136 5.97 23.76 -19.91
N GLU A 137 5.12 23.42 -20.88
CA GLU A 137 3.67 23.56 -20.82
C GLU A 137 2.97 22.29 -20.29
N LEU A 138 1.88 22.48 -19.54
CA LEU A 138 1.05 21.38 -19.03
C LEU A 138 0.04 20.95 -20.10
N VAL A 139 0.31 19.82 -20.75
CA VAL A 139 -0.56 19.25 -21.78
C VAL A 139 -1.49 18.21 -21.16
N PRO A 140 -2.82 18.33 -21.36
CA PRO A 140 -3.78 17.34 -20.91
C PRO A 140 -3.61 16.01 -21.65
N THR A 141 -3.72 14.89 -20.93
CA THR A 141 -3.70 13.56 -21.55
C THR A 141 -5.09 12.93 -21.63
N LYS A 142 -5.20 11.83 -22.39
CA LYS A 142 -6.39 10.97 -22.44
C LYS A 142 -6.55 10.03 -21.23
N HIS A 143 -5.78 10.25 -20.16
CA HIS A 143 -5.78 9.41 -18.96
C HIS A 143 -6.43 10.14 -17.80
N PHE A 144 -7.38 9.47 -17.14
CA PHE A 144 -8.18 10.02 -16.05
C PHE A 144 -8.07 9.13 -14.84
N ILE A 145 -7.86 9.74 -13.67
CA ILE A 145 -7.93 9.07 -12.38
C ILE A 145 -9.35 9.26 -11.88
N LEU A 146 -10.06 8.15 -11.69
CA LEU A 146 -11.40 8.12 -11.12
C LEU A 146 -11.29 7.76 -9.64
N THR A 147 -11.93 8.54 -8.79
CA THR A 147 -12.12 8.22 -7.38
C THR A 147 -13.53 7.64 -7.23
N PHE A 148 -13.63 6.36 -6.86
CA PHE A 148 -14.90 5.69 -6.63
C PHE A 148 -15.29 5.77 -5.16
N ASN A 149 -16.59 5.85 -4.88
CA ASN A 149 -17.13 5.76 -3.52
C ASN A 149 -17.24 4.31 -3.03
N THR A 150 -16.59 3.34 -3.68
CA THR A 150 -16.61 1.93 -3.35
C THR A 150 -15.23 1.44 -2.88
N PRO A 151 -15.17 0.51 -1.90
CA PRO A 151 -13.90 -0.06 -1.42
C PRO A 151 -13.22 -0.94 -2.48
N ARG A 152 -14.02 -1.60 -3.33
CA ARG A 152 -13.53 -2.43 -4.43
C ARG A 152 -13.61 -1.67 -5.74
N LEU A 153 -12.54 -1.79 -6.53
CA LEU A 153 -12.43 -1.15 -7.83
C LEU A 153 -13.26 -1.92 -8.87
N PRO A 154 -14.15 -1.27 -9.62
CA PRO A 154 -14.82 -1.93 -10.74
C PRO A 154 -13.80 -2.24 -11.86
N GLU A 155 -14.03 -3.32 -12.61
CA GLU A 155 -13.16 -3.69 -13.74
C GLU A 155 -13.31 -2.75 -14.95
N TYR A 156 -14.47 -2.13 -15.09
CA TYR A 156 -14.79 -1.22 -16.18
C TYR A 156 -15.86 -0.21 -15.77
N ILE A 157 -15.94 0.89 -16.52
CA ILE A 157 -17.05 1.84 -16.53
C ILE A 157 -17.55 2.03 -17.96
N LYS A 158 -18.76 2.57 -18.12
CA LYS A 158 -19.32 3.01 -19.40
C LYS A 158 -19.26 4.52 -19.49
N ALA A 159 -18.58 5.06 -20.49
CA ALA A 159 -18.62 6.47 -20.84
C ALA A 159 -19.47 6.62 -22.12
N GLY A 160 -20.77 6.90 -21.95
CA GLY A 160 -21.75 6.76 -23.03
C GLY A 160 -21.75 5.32 -23.58
N TYR A 161 -21.53 5.17 -24.89
CA TYR A 161 -21.44 3.88 -25.57
C TYR A 161 -20.07 3.18 -25.42
N VAL A 162 -19.08 3.81 -24.79
CA VAL A 162 -17.71 3.30 -24.69
C VAL A 162 -17.51 2.54 -23.39
N ARG A 163 -17.02 1.31 -23.47
CA ARG A 163 -16.56 0.56 -22.28
C ARG A 163 -15.09 0.88 -22.00
N CYS A 164 -14.80 1.50 -20.88
CA CYS A 164 -13.44 1.83 -20.44
C CYS A 164 -12.98 0.86 -19.36
N SER A 165 -11.92 0.10 -19.62
CA SER A 165 -11.27 -0.71 -18.58
C SER A 165 -10.65 0.19 -17.52
N VAL A 166 -10.86 -0.18 -16.25
CA VAL A 166 -10.35 0.55 -15.09
C VAL A 166 -9.18 -0.22 -14.51
N ARG A 167 -8.00 0.41 -14.47
CA ARG A 167 -6.80 -0.16 -13.84
C ARG A 167 -6.58 0.46 -12.46
N PRO A 168 -6.04 -0.27 -11.47
CA PRO A 168 -5.72 0.33 -10.17
C PRO A 168 -4.80 1.55 -10.31
N TYR A 169 -5.15 2.66 -9.64
CA TYR A 169 -4.27 3.81 -9.54
C TYR A 169 -3.10 3.51 -8.58
N ILE A 170 -1.88 3.61 -9.09
CA ILE A 170 -0.65 3.39 -8.32
C ILE A 170 0.03 4.75 -8.08
N PRO A 171 -0.08 5.33 -6.87
CA PRO A 171 0.58 6.59 -6.56
C PRO A 171 2.10 6.48 -6.58
N ASN A 172 2.79 7.62 -6.60
CA ASN A 172 4.23 7.66 -6.35
C ASN A 172 4.53 7.41 -4.86
N PRO A 173 5.73 6.90 -4.53
CA PRO A 173 6.18 6.76 -3.16
C PRO A 173 5.95 8.03 -2.34
N LEU A 174 5.37 7.88 -1.14
CA LEU A 174 5.15 8.99 -0.24
C LEU A 174 6.50 9.48 0.30
N ARG A 175 6.97 10.62 -0.20
CA ARG A 175 8.14 11.32 0.30
C ARG A 175 7.72 12.37 1.33
N CYS A 176 8.34 12.36 2.49
CA CYS A 176 8.15 13.40 3.48
C CYS A 176 8.81 14.70 3.01
N PHE A 177 8.06 15.79 2.85
CA PHE A 177 8.61 17.08 2.44
C PHE A 177 9.43 17.80 3.54
N LYS A 178 9.47 17.27 4.78
CA LYS A 178 10.32 17.78 5.86
C LYS A 178 11.69 17.12 5.87
N CYS A 179 11.75 15.79 6.02
CA CYS A 179 13.01 15.06 6.16
C CYS A 179 13.46 14.33 4.88
N GLN A 180 12.70 14.41 3.80
CA GLN A 180 12.99 13.82 2.48
C GLN A 180 13.02 12.28 2.41
N ARG A 181 12.75 11.59 3.53
CA ARG A 181 12.65 10.13 3.60
C ARG A 181 11.28 9.64 3.11
N PHE A 182 11.25 8.40 2.62
CA PHE A 182 10.00 7.75 2.20
C PHE A 182 9.19 7.18 3.38
N GLY A 183 7.88 6.99 3.15
CA GLY A 183 6.99 6.21 4.01
C GLY A 183 6.13 7.00 5.00
N HIS A 184 6.28 8.31 5.10
CA HIS A 184 5.46 9.16 5.98
C HIS A 184 5.25 10.57 5.44
N SER A 185 4.20 11.23 5.92
CA SER A 185 3.88 12.63 5.59
C SER A 185 4.63 13.61 6.50
N LYS A 186 4.59 14.90 6.14
CA LYS A 186 5.14 16.00 6.96
C LYS A 186 4.50 16.04 8.36
N THR A 187 3.19 15.82 8.46
CA THR A 187 2.42 15.84 9.71
C THR A 187 2.86 14.78 10.71
N ASN A 188 3.29 13.62 10.23
CA ASN A 188 3.73 12.49 11.06
C ASN A 188 5.26 12.41 11.15
N CYS A 189 5.97 13.44 10.70
CA CYS A 189 7.42 13.45 10.64
C CYS A 189 8.05 13.83 11.98
N ARG A 190 8.83 12.91 12.55
CA ARG A 190 9.69 13.14 13.72
C ARG A 190 11.13 13.57 13.36
N GLY A 191 11.43 13.67 12.07
CA GLY A 191 12.74 14.09 11.58
C GLY A 191 12.93 15.60 11.57
N THR A 192 14.16 16.03 11.31
CA THR A 192 14.54 17.42 11.11
C THR A 192 14.24 17.90 9.70
N LEU A 193 14.23 19.21 9.49
CA LEU A 193 14.18 19.80 8.16
C LEU A 193 15.46 19.41 7.41
N THR A 194 15.30 18.79 6.24
CA THR A 194 16.40 18.29 5.41
C THR A 194 16.22 18.79 3.98
N CYS A 195 17.28 19.34 3.41
CA CYS A 195 17.29 19.83 2.04
C CYS A 195 17.14 18.67 1.05
N ALA A 196 16.18 18.79 0.13
CA ALA A 196 15.95 17.77 -0.90
C ALA A 196 17.09 17.68 -1.92
N ARG A 197 17.90 18.72 -2.07
CA ARG A 197 19.02 18.77 -3.03
C ARG A 197 20.29 18.14 -2.45
N CYS A 198 20.75 18.59 -1.28
CA CYS A 198 22.06 18.21 -0.74
C CYS A 198 22.02 17.32 0.52
N ALA A 199 20.83 16.92 0.97
CA ALA A 199 20.61 16.13 2.19
C ALA A 199 21.12 16.76 3.51
N ALA A 200 21.57 18.02 3.50
CA ALA A 200 21.95 18.74 4.71
C ALA A 200 20.72 19.17 5.52
N ALA A 201 20.86 19.23 6.84
CA ALA A 201 19.81 19.70 7.72
C ALA A 201 19.73 21.25 7.73
N GLY A 202 18.57 21.78 8.12
CA GLY A 202 18.41 23.20 8.50
C GLY A 202 17.95 24.16 7.40
N HIS A 203 17.77 23.72 6.16
CA HIS A 203 17.24 24.58 5.08
C HIS A 203 16.40 23.82 4.04
N GLU A 204 15.63 24.56 3.24
CA GLU A 204 14.86 24.04 2.11
C GLU A 204 15.65 24.06 0.80
N SER A 205 15.20 23.30 -0.21
CA SER A 205 15.95 23.14 -1.48
C SER A 205 15.81 24.29 -2.48
N THR A 206 14.89 25.24 -2.26
CA THR A 206 14.50 26.26 -3.25
C THR A 206 15.68 27.11 -3.73
N GLU A 207 16.58 27.48 -2.82
CA GLU A 207 17.75 28.33 -3.11
C GLU A 207 19.08 27.59 -2.92
N CYS A 208 19.01 26.27 -2.68
CA CYS A 208 20.20 25.47 -2.43
C CYS A 208 20.97 25.24 -3.74
N LYS A 209 22.23 25.69 -3.79
CA LYS A 209 23.15 25.46 -4.92
C LYS A 209 24.20 24.38 -4.64
N ALA A 210 24.18 23.76 -3.45
CA ALA A 210 25.12 22.72 -3.08
C ALA A 210 25.01 21.49 -3.99
N VAL A 211 26.06 20.66 -3.97
CA VAL A 211 26.14 19.41 -4.73
C VAL A 211 24.99 18.49 -4.37
N GLU A 212 24.43 17.84 -5.38
CA GLU A 212 23.29 16.96 -5.19
C GLU A 212 23.66 15.71 -4.42
N LYS A 213 22.87 15.39 -3.40
CA LYS A 213 23.03 14.21 -2.55
C LYS A 213 21.67 13.74 -2.06
N CYS A 214 21.41 12.46 -2.25
CA CYS A 214 20.14 11.85 -1.87
C CYS A 214 20.16 11.38 -0.41
N VAL A 215 19.17 11.80 0.40
CA VAL A 215 19.08 11.36 1.80
C VAL A 215 18.84 9.85 1.94
N ASN A 216 18.26 9.22 0.91
CA ASN A 216 17.77 7.84 0.99
C ASN A 216 18.85 6.82 0.56
N CYS A 217 19.62 7.12 -0.49
CA CYS A 217 20.67 6.23 -1.02
C CYS A 217 22.08 6.80 -0.99
N GLN A 218 22.26 8.07 -0.55
CA GLN A 218 23.55 8.77 -0.54
C GLN A 218 24.18 9.01 -1.92
N GLY A 219 23.46 8.76 -3.02
CA GLY A 219 23.94 8.97 -4.38
C GLY A 219 23.88 10.43 -4.85
N ASN A 220 24.56 10.71 -5.97
CA ASN A 220 24.72 12.04 -6.58
C ASN A 220 23.48 12.47 -7.38
N HIS A 221 22.36 12.63 -6.69
CA HIS A 221 21.11 13.14 -7.25
C HIS A 221 20.21 13.69 -6.13
N THR A 222 19.25 14.54 -6.50
CA THR A 222 18.25 15.04 -5.54
C THR A 222 17.39 13.93 -4.94
N SER A 223 16.91 14.12 -3.71
CA SER A 223 16.07 13.16 -2.97
C SER A 223 14.70 12.88 -3.62
N PHE A 224 14.31 13.63 -4.66
CA PHE A 224 13.09 13.40 -5.44
C PHE A 224 13.34 12.75 -6.81
N SER A 225 14.59 12.37 -7.11
CA SER A 225 14.92 11.66 -8.35
C SER A 225 14.21 10.31 -8.43
N ARG A 226 13.68 10.00 -9.63
CA ARG A 226 13.05 8.71 -9.93
C ARG A 226 14.05 7.61 -10.28
N SER A 227 15.30 7.97 -10.60
CA SER A 227 16.41 7.02 -10.80
C SER A 227 17.06 6.58 -9.49
N CYS A 228 16.54 7.00 -8.34
CA CYS A 228 17.04 6.58 -7.05
C CYS A 228 16.69 5.10 -6.79
N PRO A 229 17.65 4.20 -6.47
CA PRO A 229 17.36 2.79 -6.18
C PRO A 229 16.36 2.61 -5.04
N LYS A 230 16.40 3.50 -4.03
CA LYS A 230 15.42 3.49 -2.94
C LYS A 230 14.04 3.94 -3.41
N TRP A 231 13.95 4.86 -4.36
CA TRP A 231 12.67 5.26 -4.94
C TRP A 231 12.06 4.10 -5.74
N GLU A 232 12.84 3.40 -6.55
CA GLU A 232 12.40 2.25 -7.34
C GLU A 232 11.87 1.12 -6.44
N LEU A 233 12.62 0.77 -5.40
CA LEU A 233 12.20 -0.20 -4.39
C LEU A 233 10.87 0.21 -3.74
N GLU A 234 10.75 1.46 -3.30
CA GLU A 234 9.50 1.97 -2.71
C GLU A 234 8.36 1.99 -3.74
N LYS A 235 8.64 2.24 -5.02
CA LYS A 235 7.65 2.19 -6.10
C LYS A 235 7.16 0.77 -6.31
N GLU A 236 8.01 -0.23 -6.22
CA GLU A 236 7.62 -1.64 -6.29
C GLU A 236 6.76 -2.04 -5.09
N ILE A 237 7.13 -1.61 -3.87
CA ILE A 237 6.35 -1.85 -2.65
C ILE A 237 4.95 -1.23 -2.79
N VAL A 238 4.86 0.04 -3.20
CA VAL A 238 3.58 0.72 -3.44
C VAL A 238 2.78 -0.01 -4.52
N THR A 239 3.43 -0.40 -5.62
CA THR A 239 2.78 -1.16 -6.71
C THR A 239 2.19 -2.47 -6.21
N THR A 240 2.95 -3.25 -5.46
CA THR A 240 2.53 -4.53 -4.89
C THR A 240 1.36 -4.34 -3.91
N LYS A 241 1.45 -3.31 -3.05
CA LYS A 241 0.38 -2.93 -2.12
C LYS A 241 -0.95 -2.70 -2.85
N PHE A 242 -0.94 -1.91 -3.92
CA PHE A 242 -2.17 -1.51 -4.61
C PHE A 242 -2.67 -2.57 -5.60
N LYS A 243 -1.78 -3.34 -6.24
CA LYS A 243 -2.18 -4.43 -7.14
C LYS A 243 -2.80 -5.61 -6.38
N ASN A 244 -2.25 -5.97 -5.22
CA ASN A 244 -2.69 -7.13 -4.46
C ASN A 244 -3.69 -6.76 -3.35
N ASN A 245 -3.97 -5.46 -3.16
CA ASN A 245 -4.83 -4.95 -2.09
C ASN A 245 -4.44 -5.43 -0.67
N ILE A 246 -3.13 -5.38 -0.37
CA ILE A 246 -2.57 -5.83 0.92
C ILE A 246 -2.07 -4.66 1.77
N SER A 247 -1.61 -4.94 2.99
CA SER A 247 -1.00 -3.93 3.85
C SER A 247 0.41 -3.52 3.38
N PHE A 248 0.87 -2.31 3.73
CA PHE A 248 2.25 -1.89 3.44
C PHE A 248 3.33 -2.81 4.05
N PRO A 249 3.23 -3.25 5.33
CA PRO A 249 4.20 -4.18 5.91
C PRO A 249 4.28 -5.50 5.15
N GLU A 250 3.14 -6.01 4.70
CA GLU A 250 3.06 -7.25 3.93
C GLU A 250 3.66 -7.08 2.53
N ALA A 251 3.32 -5.99 1.82
CA ALA A 251 3.93 -5.67 0.53
C ALA A 251 5.46 -5.55 0.62
N ARG A 252 5.98 -4.89 1.67
CA ARG A 252 7.43 -4.82 1.95
C ARG A 252 8.05 -6.20 2.12
N ARG A 253 7.37 -7.09 2.86
CA ARG A 253 7.84 -8.47 3.08
C ARG A 253 7.95 -9.24 1.76
N LEU A 254 6.92 -9.15 0.91
CA LEU A 254 6.88 -9.84 -0.38
C LEU A 254 7.95 -9.32 -1.35
N VAL A 255 8.13 -8.01 -1.45
CA VAL A 255 9.17 -7.42 -2.31
C VAL A 255 10.56 -7.80 -1.79
N LYS A 256 10.80 -7.72 -0.48
CA LYS A 256 12.08 -8.10 0.13
C LYS A 256 12.39 -9.59 -0.09
N ALA A 257 11.39 -10.46 -0.06
CA ALA A 257 11.56 -11.90 -0.30
C ALA A 257 12.00 -12.23 -1.74
N ARG A 258 11.77 -11.34 -2.72
CA ARG A 258 12.20 -11.52 -4.11
C ARG A 258 13.64 -11.07 -4.36
N ILE A 259 14.17 -10.21 -3.50
CA ILE A 259 15.52 -9.69 -3.62
C ILE A 259 16.46 -10.74 -3.03
N PRO A 260 17.39 -11.32 -3.82
CA PRO A 260 18.38 -12.24 -3.29
C PRO A 260 19.17 -11.56 -2.17
N PRO A 261 19.55 -12.27 -1.10
CA PRO A 261 20.45 -11.72 -0.11
C PRO A 261 21.75 -11.28 -0.80
N ASP A 262 22.24 -10.08 -0.46
CA ASP A 262 23.54 -9.59 -0.95
C ASP A 262 24.61 -10.70 -0.81
N GLY A 263 25.24 -11.05 -1.92
CA GLY A 263 26.41 -11.91 -1.95
C GLY A 263 26.19 -13.42 -1.80
N LYS A 264 24.96 -13.94 -1.87
CA LYS A 264 24.73 -15.40 -1.89
C LYS A 264 23.91 -15.82 -3.11
N SER A 265 24.57 -15.93 -4.26
CA SER A 265 24.06 -16.75 -5.37
C SER A 265 23.96 -18.20 -4.90
N TYR A 266 22.97 -18.96 -5.37
CA TYR A 266 22.92 -20.42 -5.15
C TYR A 266 24.28 -21.07 -5.50
N ALA A 267 24.95 -20.61 -6.57
CA ALA A 267 26.29 -21.05 -6.96
C ALA A 267 27.33 -20.91 -5.82
N SER A 268 27.30 -19.82 -5.06
CA SER A 268 28.25 -19.56 -3.96
C SER A 268 28.05 -20.47 -2.73
N VAL A 269 26.90 -21.11 -2.61
CA VAL A 269 26.61 -22.10 -1.57
C VAL A 269 27.10 -23.49 -2.01
N VAL A 270 26.94 -23.80 -3.30
CA VAL A 270 27.35 -25.09 -3.88
C VAL A 270 28.89 -25.21 -3.95
N ASP A 271 29.61 -24.13 -4.28
CA ASP A 271 31.08 -24.11 -4.30
C ASP A 271 31.73 -24.44 -2.94
N LYS A 272 31.02 -24.22 -1.82
CA LYS A 272 31.53 -24.55 -0.48
C LYS A 272 31.27 -26.01 -0.06
N SER A 273 30.54 -26.77 -0.86
CA SER A 273 30.07 -28.12 -0.52
C SER A 273 30.76 -29.25 -1.28
N TYR A 274 31.68 -28.95 -2.21
CA TYR A 274 32.47 -29.99 -2.84
C TYR A 274 33.70 -30.33 -1.99
N PRO A 275 33.91 -31.63 -1.65
CA PRO A 275 35.21 -32.07 -1.19
C PRO A 275 36.22 -31.74 -2.29
N VAL A 276 37.32 -31.06 -1.93
CA VAL A 276 38.49 -31.01 -2.81
C VAL A 276 39.02 -32.43 -2.88
N TYR A 277 38.79 -33.11 -4.00
CA TYR A 277 39.35 -34.41 -4.26
C TYR A 277 40.82 -34.24 -4.64
N GLN A 278 41.71 -34.77 -3.81
CA GLN A 278 43.13 -34.86 -4.16
C GLN A 278 43.37 -36.22 -4.82
N THR A 279 43.89 -36.18 -6.05
CA THR A 279 44.40 -37.36 -6.74
C THR A 279 45.84 -37.57 -6.31
N THR A 280 46.12 -38.68 -5.64
CA THR A 280 47.49 -39.09 -5.29
C THR A 280 47.81 -40.41 -5.99
N ASN A 281 49.06 -40.55 -6.41
CA ASN A 281 49.52 -41.75 -7.11
C ASN A 281 50.04 -42.77 -6.10
N CYS A 282 49.48 -43.98 -6.10
CA CYS A 282 49.92 -45.03 -5.19
C CYS A 282 51.29 -45.57 -5.64
N PRO A 283 52.36 -45.41 -4.83
CA PRO A 283 53.72 -45.77 -5.24
C PRO A 283 53.94 -47.28 -5.39
N HIS A 284 52.99 -48.12 -4.95
CA HIS A 284 53.11 -49.58 -4.99
C HIS A 284 52.44 -50.21 -6.22
N CYS A 285 51.49 -49.52 -6.87
CA CYS A 285 50.77 -50.08 -8.03
C CYS A 285 50.55 -49.09 -9.18
N ASN A 286 51.11 -47.86 -9.09
CA ASN A 286 51.00 -46.81 -10.11
C ASN A 286 49.56 -46.43 -10.52
N HIS A 287 48.56 -46.82 -9.73
CA HIS A 287 47.18 -46.40 -9.92
C HIS A 287 46.94 -45.04 -9.26
N VAL A 288 46.23 -44.18 -9.98
CA VAL A 288 45.73 -42.89 -9.47
C VAL A 288 44.55 -43.17 -8.55
N VAL A 289 44.67 -42.77 -7.29
CA VAL A 289 43.62 -42.93 -6.29
C VAL A 289 43.05 -41.56 -5.95
N THR A 290 41.72 -41.45 -5.98
CA THR A 290 41.00 -40.22 -5.63
C THR A 290 40.46 -40.36 -4.22
N MET A 291 40.97 -39.57 -3.27
CA MET A 291 40.50 -39.59 -1.89
C MET A 291 39.77 -38.29 -1.56
N SER A 292 38.61 -38.41 -0.90
CA SER A 292 37.86 -37.27 -0.37
C SER A 292 38.56 -36.75 0.89
N ASN A 293 38.90 -35.47 0.95
CA ASN A 293 39.36 -34.88 2.22
C ASN A 293 38.22 -34.88 3.25
N PRO A 294 38.47 -35.24 4.53
CA PRO A 294 37.45 -35.14 5.56
C PRO A 294 37.03 -33.69 5.76
N VAL A 295 35.71 -33.46 5.75
CA VAL A 295 35.10 -32.15 6.01
C VAL A 295 35.45 -31.73 7.46
N PRO A 296 35.92 -30.50 7.72
CA PRO A 296 36.10 -30.04 9.09
C PRO A 296 34.73 -29.91 9.77
N SER A 297 34.43 -30.82 10.69
CA SER A 297 33.23 -30.77 11.53
C SER A 297 33.31 -29.59 12.50
N THR A 298 32.66 -28.46 12.18
CA THR A 298 32.44 -27.40 13.17
C THR A 298 31.20 -27.72 14.00
N SER A 299 31.31 -28.69 14.91
CA SER A 299 30.34 -28.85 16.00
C SER A 299 30.78 -27.97 17.18
N LYS A 300 30.17 -26.80 17.34
CA LYS A 300 30.23 -26.07 18.62
C LYS A 300 29.16 -26.65 19.55
N SER A 301 29.59 -27.46 20.50
CA SER A 301 28.80 -27.85 21.68
C SER A 301 28.76 -26.68 22.68
N PRO A 302 27.64 -26.46 23.39
CA PRO A 302 27.56 -25.42 24.40
C PRO A 302 28.13 -25.92 25.74
N SER A 303 29.24 -25.34 26.19
CA SER A 303 29.82 -25.63 27.50
C SER A 303 29.28 -24.66 28.56
N GLY A 304 28.41 -25.20 29.41
CA GLY A 304 28.44 -25.09 30.87
C GLY A 304 28.71 -23.74 31.55
N ALA A 305 27.71 -23.31 32.31
CA ALA A 305 27.80 -22.31 33.37
C ALA A 305 28.92 -22.63 34.38
N HIS A 306 29.56 -21.59 34.92
CA HIS A 306 30.21 -21.64 36.23
C HIS A 306 29.85 -20.38 37.03
N LEU A 307 29.22 -20.64 38.18
CA LEU A 307 29.07 -19.74 39.31
C LEU A 307 30.45 -19.29 39.82
N LEU A 308 30.60 -17.99 40.06
CA LEU A 308 30.98 -17.38 41.34
C LEU A 308 30.50 -15.92 41.32
#